data_AF-A0A844D368-F1
#
_entry.id   AF-A0A844D368-F1
#
_cell.length_a   1.000
_cell.length_b   1.000
_cell.length_c   1.000
_cell.angle_alpha   90.00
_cell.angle_beta   90.00
_cell.angle_gamma   90.00
#
_symmetry.space_group_name_H-M   'P 1'
#
loop_
_entity.id
_entity.type
_entity.pdbx_description
1 polymer ?
#
loop_
_entity_poly.entity_id
_entity_poly.type
_entity_poly.pdbx_seq_one_letter_code
_entity_poly.pdbx_strand_id
1 'polypeptide(L)'
;MRLDGEARADLPSGGSLIAEDPTLAVWTTYSGNQPEGGNMAWFHWFEGNVIVKGPDAEIVGKMVRIAESMHAKVHGEEDEKYQEDGEVVPDDAQDQAARRPWWKFW
;
A
#
# COMPACT_ATOMS: atom_id res chain seq x y z
N MET A 1 -6.52 -13.34 3.55
CA MET A 1 -6.36 -12.06 4.27
C MET A 1 -6.43 -12.36 5.74
N ARG A 2 -5.57 -11.72 6.52
CA ARG A 2 -5.58 -11.69 7.99
C ARG A 2 -5.75 -10.24 8.42
N LEU A 3 -6.56 -10.00 9.44
CA LEU A 3 -6.98 -8.67 9.93
C LEU A 3 -6.84 -8.61 11.46
N ASP A 4 -5.83 -9.27 12.00
CA ASP A 4 -5.57 -9.37 13.44
C ASP A 4 -4.70 -8.23 13.97
N GLY A 5 -4.33 -7.27 13.11
CA GLY A 5 -3.58 -6.08 13.50
C GLY A 5 -2.10 -6.33 13.80
N GLU A 6 -1.58 -7.51 13.45
CA GLU A 6 -0.17 -7.86 13.65
C GLU A 6 0.43 -8.32 12.32
N ALA A 7 1.70 -8.03 12.11
CA ALA A 7 2.46 -8.64 11.05
C ALA A 7 3.95 -8.76 11.43
N ARG A 8 4.62 -9.78 10.90
CA ARG A 8 6.00 -10.12 11.27
C ARG A 8 6.84 -10.39 10.03
N ALA A 9 8.09 -9.91 10.05
CA ALA A 9 9.10 -10.22 9.05
C ALA A 9 10.41 -10.67 9.69
N ASP A 10 11.02 -11.73 9.18
CA ASP A 10 12.32 -12.17 9.66
C ASP A 10 13.44 -11.47 8.89
N LEU A 11 14.44 -10.99 9.63
CA LEU A 11 15.58 -10.25 9.09
C LEU A 11 16.71 -11.22 8.74
N PRO A 12 17.47 -10.97 7.65
CA PRO A 12 18.64 -11.78 7.29
C PRO A 12 19.71 -11.90 8.41
N SER A 13 19.74 -10.95 9.35
CA SER A 13 20.66 -10.96 10.50
C SER A 13 20.24 -11.89 11.64
N GLY A 14 19.14 -12.65 11.51
CA GLY A 14 18.67 -13.60 12.53
C GLY A 14 17.76 -12.99 13.61
N GLY A 15 17.12 -11.86 13.32
CA GLY A 15 16.09 -11.24 14.17
C GLY A 15 14.73 -11.17 13.48
N SER A 16 13.72 -10.59 14.13
CA SER A 16 12.40 -10.37 13.53
C SER A 16 11.92 -8.96 13.80
N LEU A 17 11.29 -8.35 12.80
CA LEU A 17 10.48 -7.15 12.92
C LEU A 17 9.03 -7.56 13.18
N ILE A 18 8.40 -6.95 14.17
CA ILE A 18 6.98 -7.11 14.47
C ILE A 18 6.36 -5.72 14.36
N ALA A 19 5.28 -5.62 13.59
CA ALA A 19 4.46 -4.44 13.46
C ALA A 19 3.08 -4.75 14.04
N GLU A 20 2.59 -3.85 14.89
CA GLU A 20 1.26 -3.93 15.49
C GLU A 20 0.52 -2.62 15.21
N ASP A 21 -0.64 -2.73 14.56
CA ASP A 21 -1.56 -1.63 14.35
C ASP A 21 -2.96 -2.19 14.04
N PRO A 22 -4.05 -1.67 14.64
CA PRO A 22 -5.41 -2.18 14.38
C PRO A 22 -5.87 -2.13 12.92
N THR A 23 -5.24 -1.30 12.10
CA THR A 23 -5.52 -1.14 10.67
C THR A 23 -4.64 -2.00 9.77
N LEU A 24 -3.68 -2.72 10.34
CA LEU A 24 -2.75 -3.59 9.64
C LEU A 24 -3.44 -4.87 9.19
N ALA A 25 -3.23 -5.20 7.92
CA ALA A 25 -3.74 -6.39 7.28
C ALA A 25 -2.62 -7.14 6.56
N VAL A 26 -2.76 -8.46 6.47
CA VAL A 26 -1.79 -9.33 5.79
C VAL A 26 -2.46 -10.16 4.72
N TRP A 27 -1.94 -10.09 3.50
CA TRP A 27 -2.41 -10.91 2.39
C TRP A 27 -1.74 -12.29 2.39
N THR A 28 -2.41 -13.23 3.07
CA THR A 28 -1.90 -14.60 3.30
C THR A 28 -1.75 -15.50 2.06
N THR A 29 -2.31 -15.12 0.91
CA THR A 29 -2.25 -15.93 -0.34
C THR A 29 -1.50 -15.23 -1.46
N TYR A 30 -0.71 -14.21 -1.13
CA TYR A 30 0.23 -13.58 -2.06
C TYR A 30 1.23 -14.63 -2.59
N SER A 31 1.52 -14.62 -3.90
CA SER A 31 2.34 -15.68 -4.50
C SER A 31 3.80 -15.64 -4.05
N GLY A 32 4.32 -14.45 -3.74
CA GLY A 32 5.66 -14.25 -3.19
C GLY A 32 5.75 -14.38 -1.67
N ASN A 33 4.68 -14.82 -1.00
CA ASN A 33 4.66 -14.97 0.46
C ASN A 33 5.69 -16.02 0.88
N GLN A 34 6.52 -15.70 1.87
CA GLN A 34 7.53 -16.60 2.43
C GLN A 34 7.21 -16.91 3.89
N PRO A 35 6.38 -17.92 4.18
CA PRO A 35 5.92 -18.21 5.55
C PRO A 35 7.07 -18.52 6.51
N GLU A 36 8.16 -19.13 6.01
CA GLU A 36 9.34 -19.51 6.80
C GLU A 36 10.36 -18.37 6.97
N GLY A 37 10.26 -17.29 6.18
CA GLY A 37 11.17 -16.13 6.22
C GLY A 37 10.49 -14.82 6.62
N GLY A 38 9.20 -14.88 6.97
CA GLY A 38 8.41 -13.72 7.40
C GLY A 38 8.16 -12.65 6.31
N ASN A 39 8.57 -12.84 5.06
CA ASN A 39 8.25 -11.85 4.03
C ASN A 39 6.79 -11.99 3.60
N MET A 40 5.91 -11.23 4.28
CA MET A 40 4.47 -11.22 4.07
C MET A 40 4.04 -9.92 3.38
N ALA A 41 3.06 -10.01 2.47
CA ALA A 41 2.45 -8.84 1.88
C ALA A 41 1.51 -8.17 2.89
N TRP A 42 2.03 -7.18 3.62
CA TRP A 42 1.30 -6.41 4.61
C TRP A 42 0.93 -5.01 4.09
N PHE A 43 -0.15 -4.43 4.61
CA PHE A 43 -0.61 -3.08 4.24
C PHE A 43 -1.50 -2.51 5.34
N HIS A 44 -1.62 -1.19 5.36
CA HIS A 44 -2.43 -0.46 6.33
C HIS A 44 -3.60 0.24 5.66
N TRP A 45 -4.69 0.41 6.40
CA TRP A 45 -5.76 1.32 6.04
C TRP A 45 -5.67 2.60 6.86
N PHE A 46 -5.51 3.75 6.21
CA PHE A 46 -5.44 5.04 6.90
C PHE A 46 -6.12 6.14 6.10
N GLU A 47 -7.10 6.81 6.70
CA GLU A 47 -7.81 7.97 6.14
C GLU A 47 -8.30 7.80 4.68
N GLY A 48 -8.82 6.62 4.34
CA GLY A 48 -9.30 6.35 2.97
C GLY A 48 -8.19 5.95 2.00
N ASN A 49 -7.03 5.54 2.51
CA ASN A 49 -5.90 5.08 1.72
C ASN A 49 -5.46 3.68 2.15
N VAL A 50 -5.03 2.90 1.16
CA VAL A 50 -4.31 1.65 1.34
C VAL A 50 -2.82 1.98 1.24
N ILE A 51 -2.11 1.89 2.36
CA ILE A 51 -0.67 2.19 2.45
C ILE A 51 0.10 0.87 2.40
N VAL A 52 1.08 0.79 1.50
CA VAL A 52 1.79 -0.44 1.18
C VAL A 52 3.30 -0.20 1.19
N LYS A 53 4.07 -1.18 1.68
CA LYS A 53 5.53 -1.10 1.84
C LYS A 53 6.23 -2.03 0.84
N GLY A 54 7.08 -1.47 -0.01
CA GLY A 54 7.86 -2.21 -1.02
C GLY A 54 7.05 -3.18 -1.90
N PRO A 55 5.95 -2.74 -2.55
CA PRO A 55 5.12 -3.65 -3.32
C PRO A 55 5.78 -4.12 -4.61
N ASP A 56 5.42 -5.32 -5.03
CA ASP A 56 5.57 -5.75 -6.41
C ASP A 56 4.27 -5.54 -7.21
N ALA A 57 4.29 -5.86 -8.50
CA ALA A 57 3.13 -5.68 -9.38
C ALA A 57 1.89 -6.48 -8.94
N GLU A 58 2.07 -7.65 -8.32
CA GLU A 58 0.95 -8.45 -7.82
C GLU A 58 0.29 -7.76 -6.62
N ILE A 59 1.10 -7.27 -5.68
CA ILE A 59 0.64 -6.51 -4.51
C ILE A 59 -0.10 -5.26 -4.98
N VAL A 60 0.48 -4.46 -5.88
CA VAL A 60 -0.18 -3.26 -6.41
C VAL A 60 -1.53 -3.63 -7.03
N GLY A 61 -1.57 -4.61 -7.93
CA GLY A 61 -2.81 -5.01 -8.58
C GLY A 61 -3.87 -5.53 -7.61
N LYS A 62 -3.48 -6.13 -6.49
CA LYS A 62 -4.41 -6.51 -5.42
C LYS A 62 -4.93 -5.29 -4.67
N MET A 63 -4.03 -4.37 -4.29
CA MET A 63 -4.37 -3.18 -3.51
C MET A 63 -5.26 -2.22 -4.30
N VAL A 64 -5.03 -2.06 -5.60
CA VAL A 64 -5.90 -1.27 -6.48
C VAL A 64 -7.32 -1.79 -6.47
N ARG A 65 -7.55 -3.09 -6.65
CA ARG A 65 -8.89 -3.69 -6.61
C ARG A 65 -9.59 -3.51 -5.26
N ILE A 66 -8.84 -3.59 -4.16
CA ILE A 66 -9.36 -3.31 -2.82
C ILE A 66 -9.76 -1.82 -2.73
N ALA A 67 -8.87 -0.93 -3.15
CA ALA A 67 -9.07 0.50 -3.10
C ALA A 67 -10.29 0.93 -3.95
N GLU A 68 -10.44 0.41 -5.16
CA GLU A 68 -11.63 0.61 -6.01
C GLU A 68 -12.92 0.23 -5.29
N SER A 69 -12.96 -0.94 -4.65
CA SER A 69 -14.14 -1.41 -3.93
C SER A 69 -14.52 -0.55 -2.71
N MET A 70 -13.55 0.20 -2.18
CA MET A 70 -13.69 1.03 -0.99
C MET A 70 -13.66 2.53 -1.30
N HIS A 71 -13.61 2.92 -2.57
CA HIS A 71 -13.39 4.30 -3.02
C HIS A 71 -12.16 4.97 -2.38
N ALA A 72 -11.08 4.21 -2.27
CA ALA A 72 -9.81 4.60 -1.67
C ALA A 72 -8.70 4.82 -2.71
N LYS A 73 -7.53 5.24 -2.24
CA LYS A 73 -6.30 5.37 -3.05
C LYS A 73 -5.22 4.43 -2.53
N VAL A 74 -4.28 4.06 -3.40
CA VAL A 74 -3.12 3.25 -3.02
C VAL A 74 -1.88 4.15 -2.95
N HIS A 75 -1.17 4.08 -1.83
CA HIS A 75 0.02 4.86 -1.53
C HIS A 75 1.17 3.93 -1.15
N GLY A 76 2.35 4.16 -1.72
CA GLY A 76 3.61 3.59 -1.29
C GLY A 76 4.17 4.31 -0.06
N GLU A 77 5.25 3.78 0.49
CA GLU A 77 5.92 4.37 1.66
C GLU A 77 6.84 5.54 1.33
N GLU A 78 7.22 5.72 0.05
CA GLU A 78 8.04 6.84 -0.44
C GLU A 78 7.16 7.85 -1.20
N ASP A 79 5.91 8.04 -0.75
CA ASP A 79 4.91 8.93 -1.36
C ASP A 79 4.47 8.56 -2.80
N GLU A 80 4.76 7.35 -3.27
CA GLU A 80 4.28 6.89 -4.58
C GLU A 80 2.76 6.72 -4.57
N LYS A 81 2.08 7.26 -5.59
CA LYS A 81 0.64 7.05 -5.76
C LYS A 81 0.43 6.12 -6.93
N TYR A 82 -0.44 5.13 -6.77
CA TYR A 82 -0.74 4.18 -7.84
C TYR A 82 -2.09 4.48 -8.48
N GLN A 83 -2.13 4.36 -9.80
CA GLN A 83 -3.34 4.49 -10.62
C GLN A 83 -4.13 3.17 -10.67
N GLU A 84 -5.29 3.19 -11.31
CA GLU A 84 -6.17 2.02 -11.50
C GLU A 84 -5.52 0.91 -12.34
N ASP A 85 -4.57 1.23 -13.20
CA ASP A 85 -3.76 0.26 -13.96
C ASP A 85 -2.57 -0.27 -13.15
N GLY A 86 -2.34 0.25 -11.94
CA GLY A 86 -1.20 -0.09 -11.09
C GLY A 86 0.10 0.64 -11.45
N GLU A 87 0.08 1.57 -12.40
CA GLU A 87 1.23 2.43 -12.68
C GLU A 87 1.37 3.54 -11.64
N VAL A 88 2.61 3.94 -11.36
CA VAL A 88 2.89 5.07 -10.48
C VAL A 88 2.50 6.36 -11.19
N VAL A 89 1.78 7.25 -10.49
CA VAL A 89 1.46 8.60 -10.96
C VAL A 89 2.78 9.39 -11.07
N PRO A 90 3.16 9.86 -12.27
CA PRO A 90 4.35 10.68 -12.45
C PRO A 90 4.29 11.95 -11.58
N ASP A 91 5.43 12.33 -11.01
CA ASP A 91 5.54 13.44 -10.06
C ASP A 91 4.98 14.77 -10.65
N ASP A 92 5.25 15.02 -11.94
CA ASP A 92 4.80 16.19 -12.69
C ASP A 92 3.26 16.30 -12.79
N ALA A 93 2.55 15.16 -12.74
CA ALA A 93 1.10 15.09 -12.77
C ALA A 93 0.50 15.32 -11.37
N GLN A 94 1.24 14.98 -10.31
CA GLN A 94 0.83 15.26 -8.93
C GLN A 94 0.75 16.77 -8.68
N ASP A 95 1.72 17.52 -9.20
CA ASP A 95 1.78 18.98 -9.11
C ASP A 95 0.69 19.69 -9.93
N GLN A 96 0.30 19.16 -11.09
CA GLN A 96 -0.70 19.79 -11.96
C GLN A 96 -2.11 19.80 -11.34
N ALA A 97 -2.48 18.77 -10.59
CA ALA A 97 -3.75 18.74 -9.85
C ALA A 97 -3.79 19.78 -8.72
N ALA A 98 -2.66 20.04 -8.06
CA ALA A 98 -2.52 21.06 -7.02
C ALA A 98 -2.51 22.50 -7.59
N ARG A 99 -2.16 22.66 -8.87
CA ARG A 99 -2.07 23.97 -9.56
C ARG A 99 -3.39 24.50 -10.11
N ARG A 100 -4.55 23.90 -9.79
CA ARG A 100 -5.84 24.46 -10.23
C ARG A 100 -5.95 25.89 -9.68
N PRO A 101 -6.01 26.93 -10.53
CA PRO A 101 -5.95 28.31 -10.06
C PRO A 101 -7.24 28.61 -9.31
N TRP A 102 -7.12 28.88 -8.01
CA TRP A 102 -8.23 29.19 -7.11
C TRP A 102 -9.12 30.36 -7.60
N TRP A 103 -8.57 31.23 -8.45
CA TRP A 103 -9.25 32.35 -9.11
C TRP A 103 -10.29 31.95 -10.17
N LYS A 104 -10.34 30.70 -10.62
CA LYS A 104 -11.30 30.24 -11.64
C LYS A 104 -12.67 29.84 -11.07
N PHE A 105 -12.83 29.91 -9.74
CA PHE A 105 -14.07 29.58 -9.03
C PHE A 105 -14.71 30.80 -8.33
N TRP A 106 -14.38 32.02 -8.80
CA TRP A 106 -15.02 33.28 -8.44
C TRP A 106 -15.35 34.09 -9.70
#